data_AF-A0A916GMW7-F1
#
_entry.id   AF-A0A916GMW7-F1
#
_cell.length_a   1.000
_cell.length_b   1.000
_cell.length_c   1.000
_cell.angle_alpha   90.00
_cell.angle_beta   90.00
_cell.angle_gamma   90.00
#
_symmetry.space_group_name_H-M   'P 1'
#
loop_
_entity.id
_entity.type
_entity.pdbx_description
1 polymer ?
#
loop_
_entity_poly.entity_id
_entity_poly.type
_entity_poly.pdbx_seq_one_letter_code
_entity_poly.pdbx_strand_id
1 'polypeptide(L)'
;HSQMYLDQLSEVLGALDAPVVGVLGNHDYWSGADEVHRALTRAGVEVLKNRNTTITIRNERLQIVGLDDAYTGNADREAAVRGLRADLPAIGLSHIAEEADWLWAHGVPLVLAGHTHAGQVTLARLHEIAIGRVAGPRYVHGLYGARRPVEGGPRGAVYVGAGIGAAVMPFRFGERGRREVALFELGLAIGCIDEHHEEQAPLPGRKPSPELTEKRKAKVAKKAEIRERKNGKRNGWLPGK
;
A
#
# COMPACT_ATOMS: atom_id res chain seq x y z
N HIS A 1 -3.01 -5.84 -15.24
CA HIS A 1 -4.00 -5.10 -14.42
C HIS A 1 -5.36 -5.29 -15.04
N SER A 2 -6.08 -6.27 -14.53
CA SER A 2 -7.36 -6.74 -15.07
C SER A 2 -8.22 -7.15 -13.88
N GLN A 3 -9.53 -6.93 -13.99
CA GLN A 3 -10.52 -7.44 -13.02
C GLN A 3 -10.69 -8.96 -13.11
N MET A 4 -10.03 -9.60 -14.09
CA MET A 4 -10.10 -11.04 -14.40
C MET A 4 -9.78 -11.96 -13.22
N TYR A 5 -9.02 -11.51 -12.23
CA TYR A 5 -8.60 -12.33 -11.09
C TYR A 5 -9.26 -11.96 -9.75
N LEU A 6 -10.28 -11.09 -9.77
CA LEU A 6 -10.93 -10.66 -8.54
C LEU A 6 -11.67 -11.80 -7.83
N ASP A 7 -12.20 -12.76 -8.58
CA ASP A 7 -12.93 -13.89 -8.00
C ASP A 7 -11.98 -14.84 -7.28
N GLN A 8 -10.84 -15.20 -7.89
CA GLN A 8 -9.83 -16.03 -7.20
C GLN A 8 -9.22 -15.31 -5.98
N LEU A 9 -9.00 -13.99 -6.08
CA LEU A 9 -8.54 -13.21 -4.94
C LEU A 9 -9.58 -13.26 -3.81
N SER A 10 -10.86 -13.12 -4.14
CA SER A 10 -11.94 -13.16 -3.16
C SER A 10 -12.06 -14.52 -2.49
N GLU A 11 -11.88 -15.61 -3.25
CA GLU A 11 -11.89 -16.98 -2.74
C GLU A 11 -10.76 -17.22 -1.73
N VAL A 12 -9.52 -16.83 -2.08
CA VAL A 12 -8.36 -16.98 -1.19
C VAL A 12 -8.53 -16.16 0.09
N LEU A 13 -8.97 -14.91 -0.02
CA LEU A 13 -9.14 -14.04 1.14
C LEU A 13 -10.31 -14.49 2.03
N GLY A 14 -11.41 -14.96 1.42
CA GLY A 14 -12.57 -15.46 2.15
C GLY A 14 -12.32 -16.78 2.89
N ALA A 15 -11.24 -17.51 2.56
CA ALA A 15 -10.82 -18.72 3.26
C ALA A 15 -9.97 -18.45 4.51
N LEU A 16 -9.59 -17.19 4.78
CA LEU A 16 -8.79 -16.83 5.95
C LEU A 16 -9.65 -16.75 7.21
N ASP A 17 -9.30 -17.53 8.22
CA ASP A 17 -9.93 -17.47 9.55
C ASP A 17 -9.23 -16.42 10.44
N ALA A 18 -9.16 -15.19 9.95
CA ALA A 18 -8.59 -14.04 10.67
C ALA A 18 -9.13 -12.72 10.11
N PRO A 19 -9.16 -11.63 10.90
CA PRO A 19 -9.48 -10.30 10.37
C PRO A 19 -8.52 -9.90 9.24
N VAL A 20 -9.08 -9.53 8.09
CA VAL A 20 -8.30 -9.06 6.93
C VAL A 20 -8.59 -7.58 6.73
N VAL A 21 -7.55 -6.76 6.79
CA VAL A 21 -7.65 -5.31 6.63
C VAL A 21 -6.71 -4.88 5.51
N GLY A 22 -7.15 -3.96 4.65
CA GLY A 22 -6.38 -3.54 3.49
C GLY A 22 -6.65 -2.11 3.03
N VAL A 23 -5.79 -1.60 2.18
CA VAL A 23 -5.93 -0.31 1.49
C VAL A 23 -5.77 -0.52 -0.01
N LEU A 24 -6.35 0.36 -0.82
CA LEU A 24 -6.19 0.30 -2.27
C LEU A 24 -4.86 0.90 -2.71
N GLY A 25 -4.32 0.37 -3.81
CA GLY A 25 -3.16 0.93 -4.48
C GLY A 25 -3.50 1.59 -5.81
N ASN A 26 -2.51 2.25 -6.42
CA ASN A 26 -2.67 2.95 -7.70
C ASN A 26 -3.22 2.05 -8.83
N HIS A 27 -2.89 0.75 -8.78
CA HIS A 27 -3.35 -0.23 -9.75
C HIS A 27 -4.83 -0.57 -9.62
N ASP A 28 -5.42 -0.46 -8.43
CA ASP A 28 -6.84 -0.67 -8.21
C ASP A 28 -7.64 0.48 -8.81
N TYR A 29 -7.19 1.73 -8.60
CA TYR A 29 -7.74 2.92 -9.27
C TYR A 29 -7.68 2.82 -10.80
N TRP A 30 -6.57 2.31 -11.34
CA TRP A 30 -6.44 2.06 -12.77
C TRP A 30 -7.25 0.86 -13.28
N SER A 31 -7.72 -0.02 -12.40
CA SER A 31 -8.54 -1.20 -12.76
C SER A 31 -10.04 -0.98 -12.52
N GLY A 32 -10.40 0.00 -11.69
CA GLY A 32 -11.77 0.25 -11.25
C GLY A 32 -11.86 0.06 -9.73
N ALA A 33 -11.56 1.13 -8.99
CA ALA A 33 -11.42 1.07 -7.53
C ALA A 33 -12.70 0.58 -6.85
N ASP A 34 -13.87 0.99 -7.33
CA ASP A 34 -15.14 0.60 -6.73
C ASP A 34 -15.44 -0.88 -6.95
N GLU A 35 -15.11 -1.44 -8.12
CA GLU A 35 -15.24 -2.88 -8.38
C GLU A 35 -14.31 -3.70 -7.48
N VAL A 36 -13.05 -3.26 -7.37
CA VAL A 36 -12.05 -3.91 -6.50
C VAL A 36 -12.50 -3.84 -5.05
N HIS A 37 -12.90 -2.66 -4.57
CA HIS A 37 -13.41 -2.46 -3.21
C HIS A 37 -14.59 -3.39 -2.93
N ARG A 38 -15.59 -3.42 -3.82
CA ARG A 38 -16.76 -4.32 -3.67
C ARG A 38 -16.36 -5.79 -3.64
N ALA A 39 -15.40 -6.23 -4.45
CA ALA A 39 -14.92 -7.61 -4.45
C ALA A 39 -14.23 -7.97 -3.12
N LEU A 40 -13.31 -7.13 -2.67
CA LEU A 40 -12.61 -7.31 -1.39
C LEU A 40 -13.58 -7.33 -0.21
N THR A 41 -14.55 -6.41 -0.16
CA THR A 41 -15.56 -6.39 0.90
C THR A 41 -16.42 -7.66 0.89
N ARG A 42 -16.80 -8.18 -0.29
CA ARG A 42 -17.53 -9.46 -0.38
C ARG A 42 -16.71 -10.65 0.12
N ALA A 43 -15.38 -10.56 0.04
CA ALA A 43 -14.45 -11.55 0.56
C ALA A 43 -14.16 -11.42 2.06
N GLY A 44 -14.86 -10.51 2.77
CA GLY A 44 -14.65 -10.29 4.21
C GLY A 44 -13.51 -9.33 4.56
N VAL A 45 -12.93 -8.65 3.57
CA VAL A 45 -11.86 -7.66 3.82
C VAL A 45 -12.44 -6.33 4.26
N GLU A 46 -11.95 -5.81 5.39
CA GLU A 46 -12.19 -4.43 5.78
C GLU A 46 -11.23 -3.50 5.00
N VAL A 47 -11.74 -2.93 3.92
CA VAL A 47 -10.98 -1.95 3.14
C VAL A 47 -11.07 -0.59 3.82
N LEU A 48 -9.93 -0.01 4.18
CA LEU A 48 -9.83 1.29 4.81
C LEU A 48 -9.44 2.35 3.77
N LYS A 49 -10.28 3.39 3.62
CA LYS A 49 -10.03 4.53 2.76
C LYS A 49 -9.98 5.80 3.60
N ASN A 50 -8.77 6.27 3.91
CA ASN A 50 -8.53 7.44 4.77
C ASN A 50 -9.30 7.39 6.09
N ARG A 51 -9.28 6.23 6.74
CA ARG A 51 -9.95 5.99 8.02
C ARG A 51 -9.16 5.01 8.85
N ASN A 52 -9.47 4.96 10.14
CA ASN A 52 -8.95 3.96 11.05
C ASN A 52 -10.07 3.09 11.61
N THR A 53 -9.68 1.91 12.09
CA THR A 53 -10.53 0.96 12.81
C THR A 53 -9.77 0.46 14.05
N THR A 54 -10.48 -0.13 15.00
CA THR A 54 -9.86 -0.80 16.15
C THR A 54 -10.28 -2.25 16.16
N ILE A 55 -9.31 -3.15 16.16
CA ILE A 55 -9.54 -4.59 16.30
C ILE A 55 -9.14 -5.06 17.69
N THR A 56 -9.77 -6.12 18.16
CA THR A 56 -9.43 -6.77 19.42
C THR A 56 -8.84 -8.15 19.13
N ILE A 57 -7.61 -8.38 19.57
CA ILE A 57 -6.90 -9.66 19.43
C ILE A 57 -6.50 -10.11 20.83
N ARG A 58 -6.95 -11.30 21.28
CA ARG A 58 -6.60 -11.85 22.60
C ARG A 58 -6.84 -10.85 23.75
N ASN A 59 -7.97 -10.14 23.72
CA ASN A 59 -8.37 -9.07 24.65
C ASN A 59 -7.54 -7.78 24.61
N GLU A 60 -6.56 -7.69 23.70
CA GLU A 60 -5.79 -6.46 23.46
C GLU A 60 -6.38 -5.68 22.29
N ARG A 61 -6.42 -4.35 22.40
CA ARG A 61 -6.95 -3.47 21.35
C ARG A 61 -5.81 -2.88 20.51
N LEU A 62 -5.98 -2.94 19.20
CA LEU A 62 -5.01 -2.42 18.22
C LEU A 62 -5.73 -1.54 17.20
N GLN A 63 -5.22 -0.33 16.99
CA GLN A 63 -5.72 0.57 15.96
C GLN A 63 -5.04 0.28 14.63
N ILE A 64 -5.82 0.20 13.55
CA ILE A 64 -5.30 0.08 12.19
C ILE A 64 -5.72 1.31 11.42
N VAL A 65 -4.73 2.06 10.93
CA VAL A 65 -4.90 3.27 10.12
C VAL A 65 -4.73 2.89 8.67
N GLY A 66 -5.74 3.08 7.84
CA GLY A 66 -5.63 2.90 6.39
C GLY A 66 -5.58 4.23 5.68
N LEU A 67 -4.42 4.53 5.09
CA LEU A 67 -4.24 5.68 4.20
C LEU A 67 -4.45 5.24 2.75
N ASP A 68 -5.34 5.93 2.05
CA ASP A 68 -5.64 5.64 0.64
C ASP A 68 -4.46 6.04 -0.28
N ASP A 69 -4.56 5.72 -1.57
CA ASP A 69 -3.43 5.81 -2.49
C ASP A 69 -2.97 7.25 -2.76
N ALA A 70 -1.83 7.63 -2.17
CA ALA A 70 -1.18 8.92 -2.41
C ALA A 70 -0.66 9.07 -3.85
N TYR A 71 -0.32 7.96 -4.52
CA TYR A 71 0.22 8.00 -5.88
C TYR A 71 -0.78 8.55 -6.90
N THR A 72 -2.06 8.18 -6.75
CA THR A 72 -3.18 8.69 -7.55
C THR A 72 -3.89 9.87 -6.88
N GLY A 73 -3.40 10.35 -5.73
CA GLY A 73 -3.88 11.54 -5.05
C GLY A 73 -5.20 11.36 -4.30
N ASN A 74 -5.50 10.15 -3.86
CA ASN A 74 -6.68 9.82 -3.04
C ASN A 74 -6.40 9.87 -1.53
N ALA A 75 -5.14 9.98 -1.11
CA ALA A 75 -4.76 10.06 0.28
C ALA A 75 -5.30 11.33 0.97
N ASP A 76 -6.00 11.15 2.09
CA ASP A 76 -6.38 12.18 3.05
C ASP A 76 -5.84 11.77 4.43
N ARG A 77 -4.70 12.36 4.78
CA ARG A 77 -3.93 12.05 5.98
C ARG A 77 -4.67 12.42 7.25
N GLU A 78 -5.31 13.58 7.26
CA GLU A 78 -6.05 14.10 8.42
C GLU A 78 -7.28 13.25 8.71
N ALA A 79 -8.00 12.83 7.66
CA ALA A 79 -9.11 11.90 7.82
C ALA A 79 -8.64 10.54 8.37
N ALA A 80 -7.51 10.01 7.89
CA ALA A 80 -7.00 8.69 8.29
C ALA A 80 -6.70 8.59 9.79
N VAL A 81 -6.12 9.63 10.39
CA VAL A 81 -5.72 9.63 11.82
C VAL A 81 -6.77 10.20 12.76
N ARG A 82 -7.89 10.70 12.23
CA ARG A 82 -8.94 11.32 13.03
C ARG A 82 -9.50 10.34 14.06
N GLY A 83 -9.51 10.76 15.32
CA GLY A 83 -10.06 9.95 16.41
C GLY A 83 -9.13 8.86 16.94
N LEU A 84 -7.87 8.81 16.48
CA LEU A 84 -6.88 7.93 17.08
C LEU A 84 -6.71 8.22 18.57
N ARG A 85 -6.66 7.14 19.33
CA ARG A 85 -6.42 7.14 20.77
C ARG A 85 -4.94 6.97 21.04
N ALA A 86 -4.35 7.92 21.76
CA ALA A 86 -2.95 7.87 22.15
C ALA A 86 -2.64 6.77 23.18
N ASP A 87 -3.65 6.25 23.89
CA ASP A 87 -3.51 5.15 24.84
C ASP A 87 -3.50 3.76 24.19
N LEU A 88 -3.71 3.66 22.88
CA LEU A 88 -3.75 2.40 22.14
C LEU A 88 -2.60 2.32 21.12
N PRO A 89 -1.99 1.15 20.91
CA PRO A 89 -1.03 0.95 19.83
C PRO A 89 -1.71 1.14 18.47
N ALA A 90 -0.95 1.61 17.49
CA ALA A 90 -1.43 1.84 16.12
C ALA A 90 -0.45 1.31 15.06
N ILE A 91 -1.01 0.71 14.01
CA ILE A 91 -0.30 0.32 12.79
C ILE A 91 -0.93 1.01 11.59
N GLY A 92 -0.09 1.57 10.72
CA GLY A 92 -0.50 2.18 9.46
C GLY A 92 -0.39 1.21 8.30
N LEU A 93 -1.37 1.23 7.42
CA LEU A 93 -1.34 0.58 6.11
C LEU A 93 -1.33 1.69 5.06
N SER A 94 -0.34 1.67 4.17
CA SER A 94 -0.30 2.58 3.02
C SER A 94 0.28 1.87 1.82
N HIS A 95 -0.28 2.12 0.63
CA HIS A 95 0.38 1.64 -0.57
C HIS A 95 1.74 2.32 -0.79
N ILE A 96 1.91 3.57 -0.34
CA ILE A 96 3.08 4.41 -0.62
C ILE A 96 3.91 4.62 0.66
N ALA A 97 5.11 4.05 0.68
CA ALA A 97 5.97 4.05 1.87
C ALA A 97 6.40 5.46 2.33
N GLU A 98 6.50 6.43 1.42
CA GLU A 98 6.86 7.82 1.74
C GLU A 98 5.85 8.52 2.66
N GLU A 99 4.63 7.98 2.80
CA GLU A 99 3.61 8.48 3.71
C GLU A 99 3.93 8.18 5.18
N ALA A 100 4.84 7.23 5.44
CA ALA A 100 5.19 6.80 6.79
C ALA A 100 5.75 7.94 7.64
N ASP A 101 6.59 8.83 7.09
CA ASP A 101 7.17 9.97 7.81
C ASP A 101 6.10 10.86 8.45
N TRP A 102 5.01 11.10 7.73
CA TRP A 102 3.90 11.90 8.25
C TRP A 102 3.11 11.12 9.30
N LEU A 103 2.82 9.84 9.05
CA LEU A 103 2.08 8.98 9.98
C LEU A 103 2.82 8.79 11.32
N TRP A 104 4.14 8.62 11.30
CA TRP A 104 4.96 8.53 12.51
C TRP A 104 4.83 9.78 13.39
N ALA A 105 4.78 10.96 12.77
CA ALA A 105 4.61 12.22 13.49
C ALA A 105 3.21 12.37 14.12
N HIS A 106 2.24 11.54 13.74
CA HIS A 106 0.84 11.59 14.17
C HIS A 106 0.41 10.32 14.94
N GLY A 107 1.34 9.67 15.63
CA GLY A 107 1.03 8.60 16.58
C GLY A 107 0.85 7.22 15.95
N VAL A 108 1.35 7.00 14.73
CA VAL A 108 1.33 5.70 14.05
C VAL A 108 2.77 5.19 13.91
N PRO A 109 3.35 4.53 14.93
CA PRO A 109 4.79 4.25 14.99
C PRO A 109 5.28 3.16 14.04
N LEU A 110 4.39 2.31 13.53
CA LEU A 110 4.72 1.27 12.54
C LEU A 110 3.82 1.42 11.32
N VAL A 111 4.43 1.47 10.13
CA VAL A 111 3.70 1.51 8.85
C VAL A 111 4.10 0.32 7.99
N LEU A 112 3.13 -0.39 7.44
CA LEU A 112 3.32 -1.47 6.48
C LEU A 112 2.95 -0.95 5.09
N ALA A 113 3.91 -1.03 4.17
CA ALA A 113 3.78 -0.49 2.84
C ALA A 113 4.26 -1.44 1.74
N GLY A 114 3.88 -1.10 0.50
CA GLY A 114 4.23 -1.86 -0.69
C GLY A 114 4.65 -0.94 -1.83
N HIS A 115 3.99 -1.12 -2.99
CA HIS A 115 4.19 -0.36 -4.24
C HIS A 115 5.52 -0.60 -4.96
N THR A 116 6.65 -0.65 -4.27
CA THR A 116 7.97 -0.73 -4.91
C THR A 116 8.28 -2.10 -5.51
N HIS A 117 7.60 -3.15 -5.04
CA HIS A 117 7.89 -4.55 -5.37
C HIS A 117 9.39 -4.85 -5.24
N ALA A 118 10.00 -4.39 -4.14
CA ALA A 118 11.45 -4.47 -3.90
C ALA A 118 12.34 -3.88 -5.02
N GLY A 119 11.87 -2.81 -5.67
CA GLY A 119 12.62 -2.07 -6.68
C GLY A 119 12.31 -2.50 -8.12
N GLN A 120 11.42 -3.47 -8.36
CA GLN A 120 10.97 -3.79 -9.72
C GLN A 120 10.30 -2.59 -10.40
N VAL A 121 9.59 -1.75 -9.65
CA VAL A 121 8.99 -0.52 -10.19
C VAL A 121 10.07 0.47 -10.62
N THR A 122 11.20 0.52 -9.90
CA THR A 122 12.35 1.35 -10.27
C THR A 122 13.02 0.83 -11.55
N LEU A 123 13.17 -0.49 -11.72
CA LEU A 123 13.71 -1.10 -12.94
C LEU A 123 12.81 -0.88 -14.16
N ALA A 124 11.48 -0.94 -14.00
CA ALA A 124 10.53 -0.60 -15.06
C ALA A 124 10.60 0.89 -15.48
N ARG A 125 11.25 1.73 -14.68
CA ARG A 125 11.44 3.18 -14.90
C ARG A 125 12.89 3.55 -15.22
N LEU A 126 13.72 2.58 -15.65
CA LEU A 126 15.13 2.79 -16.02
C LEU A 126 15.31 3.92 -17.06
N HIS A 127 14.33 4.11 -17.94
CA HIS A 127 14.31 5.20 -18.91
C HIS A 127 14.23 6.59 -18.26
N GLU A 128 13.59 6.75 -17.08
CA GLU A 128 13.53 8.03 -16.34
C GLU A 128 14.83 8.29 -15.56
N ILE A 129 15.55 7.23 -15.16
CA ILE A 129 16.85 7.29 -14.46
C ILE A 129 17.97 7.69 -15.43
N ALA A 130 17.95 7.16 -16.65
CA ALA A 130 18.93 7.46 -17.70
C ALA A 130 18.99 8.95 -18.10
N ILE A 131 17.93 9.72 -17.82
CA ILE A 131 17.82 11.15 -18.11
C ILE A 131 18.23 12.05 -16.91
N GLY A 132 18.74 11.47 -15.82
CA GLY A 132 19.27 12.21 -14.66
C GLY A 132 18.23 12.94 -13.80
N ARG A 133 16.94 12.62 -13.96
CA ARG A 133 15.83 13.46 -13.45
C ARG A 133 15.15 12.97 -12.15
N VAL A 134 15.50 11.81 -11.60
CA VAL A 134 14.75 11.25 -10.46
C VAL A 134 15.70 10.61 -9.44
N ALA A 135 15.77 11.19 -8.24
CA ALA A 135 16.19 10.44 -7.05
C ALA A 135 15.11 9.37 -6.77
N GLY A 136 15.53 8.11 -6.60
CA GLY A 136 14.63 6.97 -6.42
C GLY A 136 13.72 7.07 -5.18
N PRO A 137 12.85 6.07 -4.96
CA PRO A 137 12.04 6.02 -3.74
C PRO A 137 12.94 5.96 -2.50
N ARG A 138 12.50 6.61 -1.41
CA ARG A 138 13.27 6.66 -0.14
C ARG A 138 13.31 5.31 0.56
N TYR A 139 12.26 4.52 0.35
CA TYR A 139 12.06 3.22 0.96
C TYR A 139 11.82 2.21 -0.17
N VAL A 140 12.68 1.19 -0.30
CA VAL A 140 12.62 0.23 -1.43
C VAL A 140 12.15 -1.14 -0.97
N HIS A 141 12.80 -1.72 0.04
CA HIS A 141 12.48 -3.05 0.56
C HIS A 141 13.04 -3.21 1.97
N GLY A 142 12.31 -3.91 2.83
CA GLY A 142 12.71 -4.18 4.21
C GLY A 142 12.29 -3.08 5.19
N LEU A 143 12.91 -3.08 6.36
CA LEU A 143 12.57 -2.20 7.48
C LEU A 143 13.42 -0.93 7.46
N TYR A 144 12.77 0.23 7.48
CA TYR A 144 13.42 1.54 7.55
C TYR A 144 12.94 2.34 8.74
N GLY A 145 13.77 3.28 9.21
CA GLY A 145 13.48 4.07 10.41
C GLY A 145 13.96 3.37 11.67
N ALA A 146 13.25 3.53 12.79
CA ALA A 146 13.60 2.89 14.05
C ALA A 146 12.34 2.44 14.79
N ARG A 147 12.33 1.20 15.30
CA ARG A 147 11.22 0.67 16.10
C ARG A 147 11.14 1.30 17.48
N ARG A 148 12.25 1.85 17.96
CA ARG A 148 12.31 2.73 19.13
C ARG A 148 12.54 4.16 18.67
N PRO A 149 11.74 5.13 19.16
CA PRO A 149 12.01 6.53 18.88
C PRO A 149 13.44 6.91 19.29
N VAL A 150 14.17 7.54 18.38
CA VAL A 150 15.52 8.06 18.65
C VAL A 150 15.44 9.59 18.73
N GLU A 151 16.05 10.19 19.75
CA GLU A 151 16.10 11.65 19.88
C GLU A 151 16.80 12.28 18.66
N GLY A 152 16.14 13.24 18.01
CA GLY A 152 16.61 13.83 16.75
C GLY A 152 16.56 12.89 15.53
N GLY A 153 16.05 11.66 15.70
CA GLY A 153 15.98 10.63 14.67
C GLY A 153 14.56 10.29 14.21
N PRO A 154 14.38 9.15 13.50
CA PRO A 154 13.06 8.68 13.08
C PRO A 154 12.17 8.38 14.30
N ARG A 155 10.90 8.77 14.19
CA ARG A 155 9.88 8.61 15.24
C ARG A 155 9.11 7.28 15.14
N GLY A 156 9.44 6.46 14.16
CA GLY A 156 8.80 5.19 13.88
C GLY A 156 9.53 4.44 12.79
N ALA A 157 8.93 3.32 12.37
CA ALA A 157 9.46 2.44 11.35
C ALA A 157 8.45 2.19 10.23
N VAL A 158 8.97 1.88 9.03
CA VAL A 158 8.18 1.44 7.88
C VAL A 158 8.78 0.17 7.32
N TYR A 159 7.93 -0.83 7.12
CA TYR A 159 8.29 -2.02 6.38
C TYR A 159 7.78 -1.94 4.95
N VAL A 160 8.65 -2.13 3.97
CA VAL A 160 8.26 -2.17 2.55
C VAL A 160 8.42 -3.59 2.03
N GLY A 161 7.30 -4.27 1.81
CA GLY A 161 7.29 -5.65 1.32
C GLY A 161 7.50 -5.75 -0.20
N ALA A 162 8.14 -6.83 -0.65
CA ALA A 162 8.28 -7.15 -2.07
C ALA A 162 6.95 -7.65 -2.69
N GLY A 163 6.04 -8.12 -1.84
CA GLY A 163 4.73 -8.65 -2.22
C GLY A 163 4.78 -9.90 -3.10
N ILE A 164 3.62 -10.53 -3.29
CA ILE A 164 3.48 -11.75 -4.11
C ILE A 164 3.27 -11.45 -5.61
N GLY A 165 2.73 -10.27 -5.93
CA GLY A 165 2.45 -9.83 -7.30
C GLY A 165 3.71 -9.36 -8.05
N ALA A 166 3.58 -9.12 -9.35
CA ALA A 166 4.63 -8.52 -10.16
C ALA A 166 4.19 -7.16 -10.70
N ALA A 167 5.16 -6.29 -10.97
CA ALA A 167 4.93 -5.03 -11.68
C ALA A 167 4.48 -5.26 -13.14
N VAL A 168 4.33 -4.19 -13.92
CA VAL A 168 3.89 -4.22 -15.34
C VAL A 168 4.69 -5.21 -16.19
N MET A 169 5.98 -5.40 -15.88
CA MET A 169 6.81 -6.45 -16.46
C MET A 169 6.96 -7.60 -15.46
N PRO A 170 6.59 -8.85 -15.80
CA PRO A 170 6.52 -9.95 -14.86
C PRO A 170 7.89 -10.58 -14.52
N PHE A 171 8.99 -9.84 -14.68
CA PHE A 171 10.34 -10.36 -14.44
C PHE A 171 10.84 -9.96 -13.07
N ARG A 172 11.08 -10.93 -12.18
CA ARG A 172 11.74 -10.74 -10.89
C ARG A 172 13.15 -11.36 -10.96
N PHE A 173 14.19 -10.60 -10.62
CA PHE A 173 15.59 -11.04 -10.70
C PHE A 173 16.29 -10.93 -9.34
N GLY A 174 17.12 -11.92 -9.01
CA GLY A 174 17.90 -11.96 -7.77
C GLY A 174 17.05 -12.10 -6.50
N GLU A 175 17.69 -11.96 -5.34
CA GLU A 175 17.03 -12.10 -4.03
C GLU A 175 15.91 -11.09 -3.79
N ARG A 176 16.07 -9.85 -4.27
CA ARG A 176 15.02 -8.81 -4.25
C ARG A 176 13.83 -9.14 -5.15
N GLY A 177 13.99 -10.10 -6.06
CA GLY A 177 12.93 -10.61 -6.90
C GLY A 177 12.05 -11.68 -6.23
N ARG A 178 12.31 -12.10 -4.98
CA ARG A 178 11.50 -13.13 -4.35
C ARG A 178 10.11 -12.61 -3.98
N ARG A 179 9.09 -13.45 -4.20
CA ARG A 179 7.74 -13.21 -3.67
C ARG A 179 7.81 -13.28 -2.15
N GLU A 180 7.00 -12.46 -1.51
CA GLU A 180 7.12 -12.28 -0.08
C GLU A 180 5.75 -12.17 0.58
N VAL A 181 5.62 -12.90 1.68
CA VAL A 181 4.61 -12.73 2.72
C VAL A 181 5.40 -12.54 4.01
N ALA A 182 5.26 -11.38 4.64
CA ALA A 182 5.94 -11.06 5.89
C ALA A 182 5.03 -11.41 7.08
N LEU A 183 5.61 -12.02 8.10
CA LEU A 183 4.96 -12.27 9.39
C LEU A 183 5.57 -11.32 10.42
N PHE A 184 4.71 -10.68 11.20
CA PHE A 184 5.11 -9.77 12.27
C PHE A 184 4.57 -10.29 13.59
N GLU A 185 5.46 -10.44 14.57
CA GLU A 185 5.10 -10.71 15.94
C GLU A 185 5.16 -9.40 16.73
N LEU A 186 4.05 -9.06 17.40
CA LEU A 186 3.90 -7.81 18.15
C LEU A 186 3.90 -8.10 19.65
N GLY A 187 4.34 -7.12 20.46
CA GLY A 187 4.40 -7.24 21.92
C GLY A 187 5.65 -7.92 22.45
N LEU A 188 6.60 -8.24 21.58
CA LEU A 188 7.89 -8.82 21.92
C LEU A 188 8.99 -7.76 22.02
N ALA A 189 10.01 -8.03 22.84
CA ALA A 189 11.19 -7.19 22.90
C ALA A 189 12.04 -7.36 21.61
N ILE A 190 12.58 -6.26 21.09
CA ILE A 190 13.48 -6.29 19.92
C ILE A 190 14.66 -7.24 20.18
N GLY A 191 14.94 -8.12 19.20
CA GLY A 191 16.03 -9.09 19.28
C GLY A 191 15.73 -10.37 20.08
N CYS A 192 14.48 -10.59 20.53
CA CYS A 192 14.11 -11.85 21.18
C CYS A 192 13.76 -12.98 20.20
N ILE A 193 13.54 -12.65 18.93
CA ILE A 193 13.36 -13.58 17.82
C ILE A 193 14.41 -13.28 16.74
N ASP A 194 14.68 -14.27 15.90
CA ASP A 194 15.51 -14.06 14.71
C ASP A 194 14.74 -13.22 13.70
N GLU A 195 15.34 -12.13 13.25
CA GLU A 195 14.70 -11.13 12.41
C GLU A 195 15.35 -11.10 11.02
N HIS A 196 14.53 -11.18 9.98
CA HIS A 196 15.04 -11.23 8.60
C HIS A 196 15.54 -9.89 8.06
N HIS A 197 15.16 -8.77 8.69
CA HIS A 197 15.53 -7.42 8.25
C HIS A 197 16.01 -6.57 9.42
N GLU A 198 17.22 -6.04 9.30
CA GLU A 198 17.74 -5.00 10.19
C GLU A 198 17.08 -3.64 9.91
N GLU A 199 17.17 -2.72 10.88
CA GLU A 199 16.73 -1.34 10.72
C GLU A 199 17.68 -0.58 9.78
N GLN A 200 17.11 0.06 8.76
CA GLN A 200 17.88 0.75 7.72
C GLN A 200 17.61 2.25 7.71
N ALA A 201 18.62 3.03 7.35
CA ALA A 201 18.46 4.45 7.05
C ALA A 201 17.72 4.65 5.72
N PRO A 202 16.86 5.68 5.59
CA PRO A 202 16.21 6.03 4.32
C PRO A 202 17.23 6.34 3.22
N LEU A 203 16.91 5.95 1.99
CA LEU A 203 17.68 6.34 0.81
C LEU A 203 17.46 7.84 0.48
N PRO A 204 18.41 8.48 -0.22
CA PRO A 204 18.19 9.80 -0.79
C PRO A 204 17.10 9.70 -1.86
N GLY A 205 15.92 10.23 -1.57
CA GLY A 205 14.77 10.20 -2.47
C GLY A 205 14.02 11.52 -2.44
N ARG A 206 13.30 11.81 -3.52
CA ARG A 206 12.61 13.10 -3.73
C ARG A 206 11.11 12.88 -3.85
N LYS A 207 10.33 13.73 -3.16
CA LYS A 207 8.87 13.76 -3.34
C LYS A 207 8.50 14.13 -4.79
N PRO A 208 7.47 13.50 -5.38
CA PRO A 208 7.03 13.85 -6.73
C PRO A 208 6.54 15.30 -6.79
N SER A 209 6.70 15.96 -7.94
CA SER A 209 6.19 17.32 -8.13
C SER A 209 4.65 17.35 -8.15
N PRO A 210 4.02 18.49 -7.81
CA PRO A 210 2.56 18.66 -7.93
C PRO A 210 2.05 18.34 -9.34
N GLU A 211 2.75 18.80 -10.38
CA GLU A 211 2.41 18.53 -11.79
C GLU A 211 2.38 17.03 -12.12
N LEU A 212 3.36 16.26 -11.62
CA LEU A 212 3.39 14.81 -11.84
C LEU A 212 2.21 14.12 -11.15
N THR A 213 1.82 14.62 -9.97
CA THR A 213 0.66 14.11 -9.21
C THR A 213 -0.64 14.38 -9.97
N GLU A 214 -0.84 15.59 -10.51
CA GLU A 214 -2.01 15.91 -11.33
C GLU A 214 -2.07 15.08 -12.62
N LYS A 215 -0.92 14.86 -13.27
CA LYS A 215 -0.85 13.96 -14.43
C LYS A 215 -1.27 12.53 -14.10
N ARG A 216 -0.94 12.04 -12.90
CA ARG A 216 -1.34 10.70 -12.43
C ARG A 216 -2.85 10.63 -12.16
N LYS A 217 -3.44 11.67 -11.54
CA LYS A 217 -4.90 11.80 -11.37
C LYS A 217 -5.64 11.80 -12.71
N ALA A 218 -5.20 12.62 -13.66
CA ALA A 218 -5.79 12.68 -15.00
C ALA A 218 -5.75 11.33 -15.72
N LYS A 219 -4.68 10.54 -15.51
CA LYS A 219 -4.57 9.19 -16.06
C LYS A 219 -5.62 8.23 -15.48
N VAL A 220 -5.98 8.36 -14.20
CA VAL A 220 -7.06 7.57 -13.59
C VAL A 220 -8.41 7.92 -14.23
N ALA A 221 -8.74 9.22 -14.30
CA ALA A 221 -9.98 9.71 -14.90
C ALA A 221 -10.16 9.22 -16.35
N LYS A 222 -9.14 9.40 -17.19
CA LYS A 222 -9.15 8.92 -18.58
C LYS A 222 -9.37 7.41 -18.68
N LYS A 223 -8.79 6.61 -17.77
CA LYS A 223 -9.02 5.17 -17.75
C LYS A 223 -10.43 4.80 -17.32
N ALA A 224 -11.03 5.55 -16.40
CA ALA A 224 -12.42 5.39 -16.00
C ALA A 224 -13.37 5.60 -17.20
N GLU A 225 -13.23 6.72 -17.91
CA GLU A 225 -14.03 7.02 -19.11
C GLU A 225 -13.93 5.92 -20.19
N ILE A 226 -12.72 5.40 -20.43
CA ILE A 226 -12.51 4.31 -21.39
C ILE A 226 -13.26 3.04 -20.96
N ARG A 227 -13.29 2.72 -19.66
CA ARG A 227 -14.00 1.55 -19.12
C ARG A 227 -15.51 1.74 -19.23
N GLU A 228 -16.03 2.89 -18.84
CA GLU A 228 -17.46 3.22 -18.96
C GLU A 228 -17.94 3.09 -20.40
N ARG A 229 -17.17 3.64 -21.36
CA ARG A 229 -17.49 3.51 -22.79
C ARG A 229 -17.47 2.07 -23.27
N LYS A 230 -16.54 1.24 -22.79
CA LYS A 230 -16.49 -0.19 -23.14
C LYS A 230 -17.67 -0.98 -22.54
N ASN A 231 -18.04 -0.68 -21.30
CA ASN A 231 -19.19 -1.31 -20.63
C ASN A 231 -20.52 -0.88 -21.27
N GLY A 232 -20.67 0.40 -21.60
CA GLY A 232 -21.83 0.91 -22.34
C GLY A 232 -21.99 0.26 -23.72
N LYS A 233 -20.89 0.06 -24.45
CA LYS A 233 -20.91 -0.69 -25.72
C LYS A 233 -21.24 -2.18 -25.56
N ARG A 234 -20.85 -2.82 -24.45
CA ARG A 234 -21.23 -4.21 -24.14
C ARG A 234 -22.71 -4.33 -23.78
N ASN A 235 -23.26 -3.37 -23.03
CA ASN A 235 -24.66 -3.38 -22.63
C ASN A 235 -25.62 -2.91 -23.75
N GLY A 236 -25.13 -2.17 -24.74
CA GLY A 236 -25.89 -1.78 -25.94
C GLY A 236 -26.00 -2.87 -27.02
N TRP A 237 -25.40 -4.05 -26.80
CA TRP A 237 -25.44 -5.20 -27.69
C TRP A 237 -26.29 -6.34 -27.07
N LEU A 238 -27.46 -6.01 -26.54
CA LEU A 238 -28.52 -6.99 -26.34
C LEU A 238 -29.35 -7.01 -27.63
N PRO A 239 -29.26 -8.06 -28.47
CA PRO A 239 -30.15 -8.16 -29.62
C PRO A 239 -31.58 -8.30 -29.09
N GLY A 240 -32.46 -7.42 -29.55
CA GLY A 240 -33.89 -7.52 -29.29
C GLY A 240 -34.39 -8.91 -29.70
N LYS A 241 -35.13 -9.54 -28.78
CA LYS A 241 -36.02 -10.66 -29.10
C LYS A 241 -37.22 -10.15 -29.89
#